data_AF-A0A395UMJ9-F1
#
_entry.id   AF-A0A395UMJ9-F1
#
_cell.length_a   1.000
_cell.length_b   1.000
_cell.length_c   1.000
_cell.angle_alpha   90.00
_cell.angle_beta   90.00
_cell.angle_gamma   90.00
#
_symmetry.space_group_name_H-M   'P 1'
#
loop_
_entity.id
_entity.type
_entity.pdbx_description
1 polymer ?
#
loop_
_entity_poly.entity_id
_entity_poly.type
_entity_poly.pdbx_seq_one_letter_code
_entity_poly.pdbx_strand_id
1 'polypeptide(L)'
;MQLKSLLNNNYTIHAKNRELGELMNNLKLFPFMGMADISEGGDANELESGYYINGNFRKLTNSPFSSGWGGIIVFKINYYTLQIASDMNTKIFKVRQRWYNTWDDWKTVSLT
;
A
#
# COMPACT_ATOMS: atom_id res chain seq x y z
N MET A 1 36.45 20.94 -23.21
CA MET A 1 36.49 20.77 -21.74
C MET A 1 35.12 20.42 -21.12
N GLN A 2 33.99 20.78 -21.75
CA GLN A 2 32.63 20.59 -21.20
C GLN A 2 32.09 19.14 -21.21
N LEU A 3 32.52 18.27 -22.14
CA LEU A 3 31.94 16.92 -22.26
C LEU A 3 32.26 16.01 -21.05
N LYS A 4 33.48 16.12 -20.50
CA LYS A 4 33.91 15.32 -19.34
C LYS A 4 33.19 15.72 -18.05
N SER A 5 32.90 17.01 -17.87
CA SER A 5 32.17 17.49 -16.68
C SER A 5 30.70 17.07 -16.72
N LEU A 6 30.06 17.10 -17.89
CA LEU A 6 28.69 16.60 -18.08
C LEU A 6 28.58 15.11 -17.77
N LEU A 7 29.54 14.30 -18.23
CA LEU A 7 29.57 12.86 -17.95
C LEU A 7 29.69 12.58 -16.44
N ASN A 8 30.63 13.25 -15.75
CA ASN A 8 30.83 13.08 -14.31
C ASN A 8 29.60 13.47 -13.48
N ASN A 9 28.90 14.53 -13.88
CA ASN A 9 27.69 14.98 -13.20
C ASN A 9 26.58 13.92 -13.28
N ASN A 10 26.38 13.30 -14.45
CA ASN A 10 25.39 12.24 -14.63
C ASN A 10 25.73 11.01 -13.76
N TYR A 11 26.98 10.56 -13.76
CA TYR A 11 27.41 9.45 -12.89
C TYR A 11 27.16 9.73 -11.41
N THR A 12 27.43 10.95 -10.96
CA THR A 12 27.21 11.36 -9.56
C THR A 12 25.72 11.36 -9.19
N ILE A 13 24.85 11.81 -10.09
CA ILE A 13 23.39 11.81 -9.88
C ILE A 13 22.87 10.37 -9.79
N HIS A 14 23.30 9.49 -10.70
CA HIS A 14 22.89 8.08 -10.65
C HIS A 14 23.32 7.37 -9.37
N ALA A 15 24.56 7.63 -8.90
CA ALA A 15 25.04 7.08 -7.64
C ALA A 15 24.21 7.57 -6.43
N LYS A 16 23.94 8.88 -6.35
CA LYS A 16 23.12 9.45 -5.28
C LYS A 16 21.69 8.93 -5.28
N ASN A 17 21.07 8.75 -6.44
CA ASN A 17 19.73 8.18 -6.54
C ASN A 17 19.69 6.72 -6.07
N ARG A 18 20.73 5.93 -6.40
CA ARG A 18 20.85 4.56 -5.91
C ARG A 18 21.01 4.53 -4.38
N GLU A 19 21.92 5.32 -3.83
CA GLU A 19 22.15 5.41 -2.39
C GLU A 19 20.90 5.87 -1.64
N LEU A 20 20.15 6.82 -2.19
CA LEU A 20 18.87 7.25 -1.62
C LEU A 20 17.82 6.13 -1.65
N GLY A 21 17.71 5.40 -2.75
CA GLY A 21 16.81 4.24 -2.86
C GLY A 21 17.15 3.15 -1.84
N GLU A 22 18.44 2.81 -1.72
CA GLU A 22 18.95 1.86 -0.72
C GLU A 22 18.68 2.34 0.71
N LEU A 23 18.94 3.62 1.02
CA LEU A 23 18.70 4.21 2.32
C LEU A 23 17.21 4.15 2.70
N MET A 24 16.32 4.58 1.80
CA MET A 24 14.88 4.57 2.07
C MET A 24 14.39 3.14 2.34
N ASN A 25 14.89 2.15 1.58
CA ASN A 25 14.55 0.74 1.76
C ASN A 25 15.06 0.22 3.12
N ASN A 26 16.30 0.54 3.46
CA ASN A 26 16.94 0.11 4.71
C ASN A 26 16.29 0.74 5.96
N LEU A 27 15.89 2.01 5.88
CA LEU A 27 15.22 2.71 6.97
C LEU A 27 13.77 2.27 7.17
N LYS A 28 13.21 1.45 6.27
CA LYS A 28 11.80 1.00 6.30
C LYS A 28 10.83 2.17 6.50
N LEU A 29 11.14 3.35 5.95
CA LEU A 29 10.28 4.55 6.04
C LEU A 29 9.02 4.45 5.15
N PHE A 30 8.89 3.33 4.43
CA PHE A 30 7.84 3.07 3.44
C PHE A 30 6.46 2.59 3.92
N PRO A 31 6.10 2.34 5.20
CA PRO A 31 4.74 1.85 5.49
C PRO A 31 3.64 2.87 5.18
N PHE A 32 3.99 4.11 4.79
CA PHE A 32 3.04 5.18 4.44
C PHE A 32 3.29 5.85 3.09
N MET A 33 4.23 5.37 2.27
CA MET A 33 4.29 5.84 0.88
C MET A 33 3.11 5.21 0.14
N GLY A 34 2.31 6.04 -0.54
CA GLY A 34 1.15 5.57 -1.29
C GLY A 34 1.56 4.44 -2.23
N MET A 35 1.15 3.23 -1.88
CA MET A 35 1.20 2.10 -2.79
C MET A 35 0.10 2.44 -3.80
N ALA A 36 0.45 2.54 -5.07
CA ALA A 36 -0.43 2.96 -6.14
C ALA A 36 -1.78 2.18 -6.17
N ASP A 37 -2.67 2.53 -7.10
CA ASP A 37 -3.95 1.83 -7.26
C ASP A 37 -3.75 0.30 -7.26
N ILE A 38 -4.60 -0.42 -6.53
CA ILE A 38 -4.60 -1.89 -6.60
C ILE A 38 -5.01 -2.27 -8.02
N SER A 39 -4.17 -3.07 -8.70
CA SER A 39 -4.44 -3.52 -10.06
C SER A 39 -5.82 -4.17 -10.18
N GLU A 40 -6.51 -3.95 -11.29
CA GLU A 40 -7.79 -4.61 -11.55
C GLU A 40 -7.65 -6.13 -11.44
N GLY A 41 -8.53 -6.78 -10.68
CA GLY A 41 -8.46 -8.22 -10.44
C GLY A 41 -7.50 -8.65 -9.31
N GLY A 42 -6.91 -7.70 -8.57
CA GLY A 42 -6.07 -8.01 -7.40
C GLY A 42 -6.84 -8.68 -6.26
N ASP A 43 -6.10 -9.14 -5.24
CA ASP A 43 -6.66 -9.73 -4.02
C ASP A 43 -6.26 -8.92 -2.78
N ALA A 44 -7.26 -8.53 -1.98
CA ALA A 44 -7.04 -7.87 -0.70
C ALA A 44 -6.16 -8.69 0.26
N ASN A 45 -6.14 -10.03 0.14
CA ASN A 45 -5.35 -10.92 0.99
C ASN A 45 -3.83 -10.88 0.67
N GLU A 46 -3.46 -10.40 -0.52
CA GLU A 46 -2.07 -10.38 -1.01
C GLU A 46 -1.38 -9.02 -0.82
N LEU A 47 -2.12 -8.02 -0.32
CA LEU A 47 -1.58 -6.69 -0.08
C LEU A 47 -0.45 -6.71 0.96
N GLU A 48 0.59 -5.94 0.69
CA GLU A 48 1.70 -5.68 1.61
C GLU A 48 1.39 -4.50 2.53
N SER A 49 2.23 -4.27 3.54
CA SER A 49 2.09 -3.12 4.43
C SER A 49 2.11 -1.81 3.64
N GLY A 50 1.09 -0.96 3.80
CA GLY A 50 0.99 0.30 3.07
C GLY A 50 -0.41 0.91 3.07
N TYR A 51 -0.53 2.05 2.37
CA TYR A 51 -1.80 2.70 2.05
C TYR A 51 -2.08 2.56 0.56
N TYR A 52 -3.26 2.05 0.22
CA TYR A 52 -3.73 1.87 -1.15
C TYR A 52 -4.98 2.72 -1.36
N ILE A 53 -5.01 3.49 -2.44
CA ILE A 53 -6.23 4.10 -2.96
C ILE A 53 -6.86 3.04 -3.87
N ASN A 54 -8.01 2.53 -3.49
CA ASN A 54 -8.78 1.65 -4.35
C ASN A 54 -9.74 2.50 -5.20
N GLY A 55 -9.34 2.70 -6.46
CA GLY A 55 -10.22 3.23 -7.49
C GLY A 55 -11.44 2.35 -7.79
N ASN A 56 -11.51 1.10 -7.33
CA ASN A 56 -12.77 0.35 -7.40
C ASN A 56 -12.78 -0.90 -6.51
N PHE A 57 -13.45 -0.83 -5.36
CA PHE A 57 -13.60 -2.02 -4.49
C PHE A 57 -14.32 -3.19 -5.19
N ARG A 58 -15.04 -2.96 -6.29
CA ARG A 58 -15.70 -4.04 -7.06
C ARG A 58 -14.71 -4.95 -7.79
N LYS A 59 -13.51 -4.45 -8.09
CA LYS A 59 -12.52 -5.18 -8.90
C LYS A 59 -11.53 -5.95 -8.04
N LEU A 60 -11.75 -6.01 -6.72
CA LEU A 60 -10.86 -6.62 -5.75
C LEU A 60 -11.47 -7.92 -5.20
N THR A 61 -10.71 -9.02 -5.25
CA THR A 61 -11.07 -10.26 -4.55
C THR A 61 -10.90 -10.05 -3.04
N ASN A 62 -11.73 -10.70 -2.21
CA ASN A 62 -11.76 -10.52 -0.75
C ASN A 62 -11.96 -9.05 -0.32
N SER A 63 -12.65 -8.27 -1.14
CA SER A 63 -12.86 -6.85 -0.91
C SER A 63 -13.68 -6.55 0.36
N PRO A 64 -13.36 -5.45 1.09
CA PRO A 64 -14.20 -4.98 2.18
C PRO A 64 -15.60 -4.55 1.72
N PHE A 65 -15.74 -4.09 0.48
CA PHE A 65 -17.00 -3.56 -0.04
C PHE A 65 -17.36 -4.21 -1.37
N SER A 66 -18.64 -4.55 -1.56
CA SER A 66 -19.17 -5.05 -2.84
C SER A 66 -19.33 -3.96 -3.89
N SER A 67 -19.18 -2.70 -3.50
CA SER A 67 -19.17 -1.53 -4.39
C SER A 67 -18.53 -0.33 -3.71
N GLY A 68 -18.07 0.63 -4.51
CA GLY A 68 -17.62 1.92 -4.02
C GLY A 68 -16.16 2.21 -4.31
N TRP A 69 -15.72 3.36 -3.81
CA TRP A 69 -14.40 3.95 -4.02
C TRP A 69 -13.83 4.28 -2.66
N GLY A 70 -12.56 3.98 -2.41
CA GLY A 70 -11.96 4.38 -1.15
C GLY A 70 -10.60 3.79 -0.88
N GLY A 71 -10.19 3.77 0.38
CA GLY A 71 -8.82 3.41 0.75
C GLY A 71 -8.76 2.15 1.61
N ILE A 72 -7.64 1.44 1.53
CA ILE A 72 -7.28 0.38 2.47
C ILE A 72 -5.87 0.62 3.01
N ILE A 73 -5.74 0.55 4.33
CA ILE A 73 -4.47 0.55 5.06
C ILE A 73 -4.20 -0.88 5.51
N VAL A 74 -2.99 -1.35 5.28
CA VAL A 74 -2.56 -2.70 5.62
C VAL A 74 -1.35 -2.63 6.54
N PHE A 75 -1.40 -3.35 7.66
CA PHE A 75 -0.26 -3.61 8.54
C PHE A 75 0.01 -5.11 8.53
N LYS A 76 1.06 -5.52 7.83
CA LYS A 76 1.51 -6.92 7.77
C LYS A 76 2.78 -7.09 8.59
N ILE A 77 2.69 -7.92 9.62
CA ILE A 77 3.73 -8.19 10.61
C ILE A 77 3.84 -9.71 10.79
N ASN A 78 4.84 -10.32 10.17
CA ASN A 78 5.07 -11.77 10.21
C ASN A 78 3.80 -12.57 9.85
N TYR A 79 3.22 -13.28 10.82
CA TYR A 79 2.01 -14.10 10.65
C TYR A 79 0.71 -13.35 10.94
N TYR A 80 0.79 -12.05 11.21
CA TYR A 80 -0.35 -11.20 11.49
C TYR A 80 -0.54 -10.15 10.40
N THR A 81 -1.78 -9.94 9.98
CA THR A 81 -2.13 -8.81 9.12
C THR A 81 -3.35 -8.10 9.68
N LEU A 82 -3.31 -6.77 9.80
CA LEU A 82 -4.47 -5.92 10.05
C LEU A 82 -4.80 -5.14 8.79
N GLN A 83 -6.08 -5.08 8.44
CA GLN A 83 -6.56 -4.24 7.36
C GLN A 83 -7.70 -3.34 7.83
N ILE A 84 -7.59 -2.06 7.49
CA ILE A 84 -8.59 -1.03 7.79
C ILE A 84 -8.97 -0.40 6.46
N ALA A 85 -10.25 -0.47 6.11
CA ALA A 85 -10.77 0.06 4.87
C ALA A 85 -11.86 1.09 5.12
N SER A 86 -11.92 2.11 4.27
CA SER A 86 -12.96 3.12 4.28
C SER A 86 -13.50 3.31 2.87
N ASP A 87 -14.82 3.28 2.73
CA ASP A 87 -15.48 3.76 1.52
C ASP A 87 -15.69 5.27 1.61
N MET A 88 -15.26 6.01 0.60
CA MET A 88 -15.28 7.48 0.58
C MET A 88 -16.68 8.06 0.40
N ASN A 89 -17.62 7.29 -0.16
CA ASN A 89 -18.98 7.77 -0.42
C ASN A 89 -19.87 7.61 0.82
N THR A 90 -19.86 6.41 1.41
CA THR A 90 -20.70 6.04 2.55
C THR A 90 -20.06 6.38 3.88
N LYS A 91 -18.75 6.65 3.90
CA LYS A 91 -17.94 6.89 5.12
C LYS A 91 -17.99 5.72 6.10
N ILE A 92 -18.29 4.51 5.60
CA ILE A 92 -18.30 3.29 6.40
C ILE A 92 -16.86 2.80 6.55
N PHE A 93 -16.48 2.48 7.79
CA PHE A 93 -15.23 1.81 8.10
C PHE A 93 -15.45 0.31 8.23
N LYS A 94 -14.52 -0.46 7.67
CA LYS A 94 -14.43 -1.90 7.88
C LYS A 94 -13.04 -2.30 8.32
N VAL A 95 -12.97 -3.28 9.22
CA VAL A 95 -11.74 -3.85 9.71
C VAL A 95 -11.79 -5.37 9.57
N ARG A 96 -10.63 -5.97 9.31
CA ARG A 96 -10.41 -7.40 9.52
C ARG A 96 -8.95 -7.64 9.86
N GLN A 97 -8.67 -8.86 10.28
CA GLN A 97 -7.31 -9.29 10.55
C GLN A 97 -7.08 -10.72 10.03
N ARG A 98 -5.81 -11.10 10.00
CA ARG A 98 -5.34 -12.44 9.67
C ARG A 98 -4.41 -12.92 10.77
N TRP A 99 -4.57 -14.16 11.19
CA TRP A 99 -3.59 -14.90 11.99
C TRP A 99 -3.17 -16.17 11.23
N TYR A 100 -1.86 -16.32 10.97
CA TYR A 100 -1.30 -17.36 10.11
C TYR A 100 -1.95 -17.41 8.72
N ASN A 101 -2.84 -18.35 8.43
CA ASN A 101 -3.49 -18.53 7.14
C ASN A 101 -5.00 -18.31 7.21
N THR A 102 -5.50 -17.86 8.36
CA THR A 102 -6.92 -17.67 8.63
C THR A 102 -7.23 -16.20 8.66
N TRP A 103 -8.16 -15.78 7.81
CA TRP A 103 -8.72 -14.43 7.79
C TRP A 103 -10.02 -14.40 8.58
N ASP A 104 -10.20 -13.35 9.37
CA ASP A 104 -11.50 -12.99 9.89
C ASP A 104 -12.33 -12.32 8.77
N ASP A 105 -13.66 -12.47 8.86
CA ASP A 105 -14.57 -11.71 8.02
C ASP A 105 -14.41 -10.20 8.25
N TRP A 106 -14.62 -9.42 7.20
CA TRP A 106 -14.76 -7.97 7.32
C TRP A 106 -15.90 -7.60 8.28
N LYS A 107 -15.58 -6.81 9.31
CA LYS A 107 -16.55 -6.25 10.26
C LYS A 107 -16.65 -4.75 10.06
N THR A 108 -17.89 -4.25 10.05
CA THR A 108 -18.17 -2.81 10.03
C THR A 108 -17.91 -2.23 11.42
N VAL A 109 -17.19 -1.11 11.46
CA VAL A 109 -16.92 -0.34 12.68
C VAL A 109 -17.79 0.92 12.66
N SER A 110 -18.46 1.18 13.79
CA SER A 110 -19.17 2.43 14.05
C SER A 110 -18.26 3.37 14.83
N LEU A 111 -18.12 4.61 14.37
CA LEU A 111 -17.31 5.66 15.04
C LEU A 111 -18.16 6.53 15.98
N THR A 112 -19.21 5.94 16.55
CA THR A 112 -20.22 6.60 17.41
C THR A 112 -19.75 6.78 18.84
#